data_AF-A0A359MVR2-F1
#
_entry.id   AF-A0A359MVR2-F1
#
_cell.length_a   1.000
_cell.length_b   1.000
_cell.length_c   1.000
_cell.angle_alpha   90.00
_cell.angle_beta   90.00
_cell.angle_gamma   90.00
#
_symmetry.space_group_name_H-M   'P 1'
#
loop_
_entity.id
_entity.type
_entity.pdbx_description
1 polymer ?
#
loop_
_entity_poly.entity_id
_entity_poly.type
_entity_poly.pdbx_seq_one_letter_code
_entity_poly.pdbx_strand_id
1 'polypeptide(L)'
;TTMHNYLISTLLLITPLATSAVANNDNHFGFLGAAMDNDNFAYLQNVGAGWMRPHPGPAVWEMIQSEDGGDYDWDFMDGIVEKANKHEINLLITIWPFAAWDQVRKADPTACEVADTDEFLPNKEAEDKGRVEYIPGYRCNPYDWAEYQRWVRAMVERYDGDGRKDLPGLTMPVT
;
A
#
# COMPACT_ATOMS: atom_id res chain seq x y z
N THR A 1 59.12 -43.81 -22.96
CA THR A 1 58.26 -43.76 -21.76
C THR A 1 57.98 -42.31 -21.48
N THR A 2 56.86 -41.78 -22.00
CA THR A 2 56.61 -40.34 -22.08
C THR A 2 55.56 -39.98 -21.03
N MET A 3 55.97 -39.31 -19.96
CA MET A 3 55.07 -38.84 -18.90
C MET A 3 54.28 -37.62 -19.37
N HIS A 4 52.96 -37.71 -19.33
CA HIS A 4 52.06 -36.56 -19.46
C HIS A 4 51.71 -36.05 -18.05
N ASN A 5 52.18 -34.85 -17.71
CA ASN A 5 51.73 -34.10 -16.55
C ASN A 5 50.39 -33.43 -16.87
N TYR A 6 49.32 -33.83 -16.18
CA TYR A 6 48.06 -33.09 -16.18
C TYR A 6 48.03 -32.18 -14.95
N LEU A 7 48.13 -30.86 -15.19
CA LEU A 7 47.83 -29.82 -14.21
C LEU A 7 46.30 -29.72 -14.09
N ILE A 8 45.76 -30.16 -12.96
CA ILE A 8 44.35 -29.95 -12.60
C ILE A 8 44.23 -28.51 -12.07
N SER A 9 43.64 -27.63 -12.87
CA SER A 9 43.29 -26.27 -12.44
C SER A 9 41.95 -26.33 -11.71
N THR A 10 41.99 -26.22 -10.38
CA THR A 10 40.79 -26.11 -9.56
C THR A 10 40.27 -24.68 -9.61
N LEU A 11 39.23 -24.43 -10.41
CA LEU A 11 38.51 -23.17 -10.44
C LEU A 11 37.55 -23.13 -9.23
N LEU A 12 37.88 -22.39 -8.17
CA LEU A 12 36.93 -22.08 -7.11
C LEU A 12 35.92 -21.05 -7.63
N LEU A 13 34.74 -21.51 -8.03
CA LEU A 13 33.56 -20.66 -8.23
C LEU A 13 33.04 -20.25 -6.84
N ILE A 14 33.43 -19.06 -6.38
CA ILE A 14 32.75 -18.40 -5.28
C ILE A 14 31.46 -17.84 -5.87
N THR A 15 30.39 -18.64 -5.85
CA THR A 15 29.05 -18.10 -6.06
C THR A 15 28.77 -17.14 -4.90
N PRO A 16 28.49 -15.86 -5.16
CA PRO A 16 27.92 -15.03 -4.10
C PRO A 16 26.65 -15.75 -3.65
N LEU A 17 26.49 -15.98 -2.34
CA LEU A 17 25.16 -16.21 -1.82
C LEU A 17 24.39 -14.94 -2.16
N ALA A 18 23.63 -15.00 -3.26
CA ALA A 18 22.39 -14.26 -3.27
C ALA A 18 21.63 -14.80 -2.06
N THR A 19 21.65 -14.05 -0.95
CA THR A 19 20.46 -13.96 -0.12
C THR A 19 19.39 -13.47 -1.07
N SER A 20 18.79 -14.40 -1.80
CA SER A 20 17.42 -14.25 -2.24
C SER A 20 16.69 -13.92 -0.95
N ALA A 21 16.29 -12.66 -0.80
CA ALA A 21 15.26 -12.30 0.13
C ALA A 21 14.14 -13.30 -0.15
N VAL A 22 14.01 -14.28 0.75
CA VAL A 22 12.83 -15.12 0.75
C VAL A 22 11.73 -14.09 0.92
N ALA A 23 10.90 -13.93 -0.10
CA ALA A 23 9.76 -13.03 -0.04
C ALA A 23 9.13 -13.21 1.34
N ASN A 24 8.95 -12.11 2.06
CA ASN A 24 8.57 -12.06 3.48
C ASN A 24 7.14 -12.62 3.73
N ASN A 25 6.59 -13.39 2.78
CA ASN A 25 5.27 -13.99 2.74
C ASN A 25 5.06 -15.03 3.84
N ASP A 26 6.14 -15.63 4.36
CA ASP A 26 6.08 -16.54 5.52
C ASP A 26 6.15 -15.79 6.87
N ASN A 27 6.25 -14.46 6.85
CA ASN A 27 6.25 -13.66 8.07
C ASN A 27 4.83 -13.48 8.61
N HIS A 28 4.68 -13.55 9.92
CA HIS A 28 3.39 -13.46 10.61
C HIS A 28 3.30 -12.24 11.55
N PHE A 29 4.33 -11.39 11.55
CA PHE A 29 4.41 -10.21 12.42
C PHE A 29 4.34 -8.92 11.62
N GLY A 30 3.57 -7.97 12.14
CA GLY A 30 3.41 -6.67 11.54
C GLY A 30 2.87 -5.62 12.49
N PHE A 31 2.80 -4.39 11.98
CA PHE A 31 2.43 -3.22 12.75
C PHE A 31 1.19 -2.54 12.17
N LEU A 32 0.31 -2.08 13.05
CA LEU A 32 -0.80 -1.19 12.73
C LEU A 32 -0.39 0.26 13.00
N GLY A 33 -0.68 1.17 12.07
CA GLY A 33 -0.59 2.61 12.32
C GLY A 33 0.84 3.18 12.36
N ALA A 34 1.79 2.53 11.70
CA ALA A 34 3.11 3.12 11.46
C ALA A 34 3.00 4.27 10.43
N ALA A 35 3.81 5.32 10.59
CA ALA A 35 3.89 6.35 9.57
C ALA A 35 4.46 5.76 8.27
N MET A 36 4.04 6.28 7.12
CA MET A 36 4.36 5.71 5.80
C MET A 36 5.57 6.40 5.14
N ASP A 37 6.52 6.84 5.95
CA ASP A 37 7.80 7.38 5.54
C ASP A 37 8.91 6.32 5.46
N ASN A 38 10.01 6.64 4.78
CA ASN A 38 11.11 5.70 4.57
C ASN A 38 11.75 5.22 5.87
N ASP A 39 11.83 6.09 6.89
CA ASP A 39 12.49 5.78 8.15
C ASP A 39 11.69 4.71 8.91
N ASN A 40 10.36 4.79 8.88
CA ASN A 40 9.48 3.77 9.43
C ASN A 40 9.56 2.45 8.66
N PHE A 41 9.56 2.47 7.32
CA PHE A 41 9.74 1.24 6.53
C PHE A 41 11.09 0.57 6.83
N ALA A 42 12.18 1.35 6.91
CA ALA A 42 13.48 0.85 7.29
C ALA A 42 13.49 0.30 8.73
N TYR A 43 12.82 0.96 9.67
CA TYR A 43 12.67 0.46 11.03
C TYR A 43 11.95 -0.89 11.07
N LEU A 44 10.82 -1.02 10.37
CA LEU A 44 10.05 -2.27 10.30
C LEU A 44 10.90 -3.43 9.76
N GLN A 45 11.65 -3.18 8.69
CA GLN A 45 12.57 -4.15 8.12
C GLN A 45 13.64 -4.57 9.15
N ASN A 46 14.23 -3.60 9.86
CA ASN A 46 15.28 -3.85 10.86
C ASN A 46 14.81 -4.67 12.06
N VAL A 47 13.54 -4.51 12.48
CA VAL A 47 12.97 -5.30 13.60
C VAL A 47 12.41 -6.65 13.14
N GLY A 48 12.55 -7.01 11.86
CA GLY A 48 12.10 -8.28 11.30
C GLY A 48 10.58 -8.37 11.09
N ALA A 49 9.89 -7.22 11.03
CA ALA A 49 8.48 -7.19 10.63
C ALA A 49 8.36 -7.53 9.15
N GLY A 50 7.28 -8.22 8.77
CA GLY A 50 6.99 -8.48 7.37
C GLY A 50 5.70 -7.88 6.87
N TRP A 51 4.93 -7.26 7.75
CA TRP A 51 3.65 -6.64 7.42
C TRP A 51 3.54 -5.24 8.01
N MET A 52 2.93 -4.34 7.25
CA MET A 52 2.44 -3.06 7.74
C MET A 52 0.96 -2.94 7.35
N ARG A 53 0.14 -2.52 8.30
CA ARG A 53 -1.21 -1.99 8.04
C ARG A 53 -1.22 -0.48 8.32
N PRO A 54 -1.07 0.35 7.29
CA PRO A 54 -1.27 1.78 7.43
C PRO A 54 -2.68 2.09 7.93
N HIS A 55 -2.81 3.09 8.81
CA HIS A 55 -4.10 3.50 9.32
C HIS A 55 -4.14 5.01 9.60
N PRO A 56 -5.06 5.77 8.97
CA PRO A 56 -6.17 5.28 8.13
C PRO A 56 -5.70 4.70 6.78
N GLY A 57 -4.52 5.08 6.30
CA GLY A 57 -3.87 4.47 5.13
C GLY A 57 -4.26 5.08 3.79
N PRO A 58 -3.66 4.60 2.68
CA PRO A 58 -3.72 5.29 1.39
C PRO A 58 -4.99 5.02 0.57
N ALA A 59 -5.78 4.01 0.94
CA ALA A 59 -6.91 3.52 0.14
C ALA A 59 -8.24 4.20 0.54
N VAL A 60 -8.30 5.52 0.40
CA VAL A 60 -9.50 6.33 0.62
C VAL A 60 -10.10 6.73 -0.71
N TRP A 61 -11.38 6.41 -0.94
CA TRP A 61 -12.01 6.62 -2.25
C TRP A 61 -11.91 8.08 -2.72
N GLU A 62 -12.21 9.07 -1.85
CA GLU A 62 -12.06 10.49 -2.19
C GLU A 62 -10.65 10.90 -2.61
N MET A 63 -9.64 10.36 -1.93
CA MET A 63 -8.24 10.73 -2.18
C MET A 63 -7.76 10.23 -3.54
N ILE A 64 -8.29 9.08 -3.98
CA ILE A 64 -7.93 8.47 -5.26
C ILE A 64 -8.85 8.95 -6.38
N GLN A 65 -10.13 9.19 -6.10
CA GLN A 65 -11.10 9.70 -7.04
C GLN A 65 -11.83 10.88 -6.41
N SER A 66 -11.48 12.10 -6.83
CA SER A 66 -11.97 13.33 -6.18
C SER A 66 -13.34 13.80 -6.70
N GLU A 67 -13.84 13.23 -7.78
CA GLU A 67 -15.14 13.57 -8.38
C GLU A 67 -15.80 12.41 -9.14
N ASP A 68 -17.11 12.50 -9.36
CA ASP A 68 -17.90 11.48 -10.07
C ASP A 68 -17.41 11.28 -11.51
N GLY A 69 -16.98 10.06 -11.83
CA GLY A 69 -16.43 9.72 -13.14
C GLY A 69 -15.08 10.38 -13.45
N GLY A 70 -14.44 11.01 -12.46
CA GLY A 70 -13.10 11.57 -12.57
C GLY A 70 -12.02 10.50 -12.70
N ASP A 71 -10.84 10.91 -13.18
CA ASP A 71 -9.66 10.07 -13.24
C ASP A 71 -9.16 9.68 -11.84
N TYR A 72 -8.42 8.57 -11.77
CA TYR A 72 -7.81 8.11 -10.53
C TYR A 72 -6.42 8.73 -10.32
N ASP A 73 -6.22 9.39 -9.18
CA ASP A 73 -4.92 9.83 -8.68
C ASP A 73 -4.31 8.73 -7.80
N TRP A 74 -3.32 8.03 -8.35
CA TRP A 74 -2.62 6.94 -7.67
C TRP A 74 -1.35 7.38 -6.94
N ASP A 75 -0.92 8.64 -7.07
CA ASP A 75 0.44 9.07 -6.72
C ASP A 75 0.78 8.77 -5.26
N PHE A 76 -0.15 9.05 -4.35
CA PHE A 76 0.05 8.79 -2.93
C PHE A 76 0.16 7.28 -2.65
N MET A 77 -0.78 6.49 -3.16
CA MET A 77 -0.82 5.04 -2.91
C MET A 77 0.37 4.33 -3.56
N ASP A 78 0.70 4.66 -4.81
CA ASP A 78 1.88 4.16 -5.52
C ASP A 78 3.15 4.46 -4.72
N GLY A 79 3.32 5.69 -4.24
CA GLY A 79 4.46 6.06 -3.43
C GLY A 79 4.56 5.31 -2.10
N ILE A 80 3.46 4.77 -1.55
CA ILE A 80 3.51 3.87 -0.38
C ILE A 80 3.89 2.45 -0.81
N VAL A 81 3.31 1.93 -1.89
CA VAL A 81 3.59 0.60 -2.42
C VAL A 81 5.05 0.47 -2.86
N GLU A 82 5.61 1.48 -3.52
CA GLU A 82 7.01 1.51 -3.94
C GLU A 82 7.98 1.46 -2.74
N LYS A 83 7.69 2.19 -1.67
CA LYS A 83 8.47 2.13 -0.42
C LYS A 83 8.37 0.76 0.21
N ALA A 84 7.17 0.20 0.29
CA ALA A 84 6.94 -1.13 0.83
C ALA A 84 7.71 -2.21 0.05
N ASN A 85 7.64 -2.19 -1.29
CA ASN A 85 8.41 -3.08 -2.17
C ASN A 85 9.91 -2.95 -1.96
N LYS A 86 10.42 -1.73 -1.86
CA LYS A 86 11.86 -1.46 -1.64
C LYS A 86 12.36 -2.02 -0.30
N HIS A 87 11.50 -2.02 0.72
CA HIS A 87 11.83 -2.47 2.07
C HIS A 87 11.35 -3.90 2.37
N GLU A 88 10.81 -4.60 1.37
CA GLU A 88 10.34 -5.98 1.48
C GLU A 88 9.28 -6.16 2.59
N ILE A 89 8.40 -5.16 2.71
CA ILE A 89 7.28 -5.13 3.66
C ILE A 89 5.98 -5.35 2.90
N ASN A 90 5.19 -6.36 3.31
CA ASN A 90 3.85 -6.56 2.78
C ASN A 90 2.90 -5.49 3.32
N LEU A 91 2.01 -4.99 2.47
CA LEU A 91 0.95 -4.08 2.87
C LEU A 91 -0.35 -4.85 3.07
N LEU A 92 -0.97 -4.60 4.23
CA LEU A 92 -2.37 -4.93 4.49
C LEU A 92 -3.14 -3.60 4.54
N ILE A 93 -3.87 -3.24 3.51
CA ILE A 93 -4.55 -1.94 3.43
C ILE A 93 -6.00 -2.01 3.92
N THR A 94 -6.50 -0.88 4.42
CA THR A 94 -7.94 -0.71 4.70
C THR A 94 -8.54 0.12 3.57
N ILE A 95 -9.53 -0.44 2.87
CA ILE A 95 -10.31 0.29 1.87
C ILE A 95 -11.39 1.10 2.58
N TRP A 96 -11.33 2.42 2.45
CA TRP A 96 -12.35 3.34 2.95
C TRP A 96 -13.29 3.74 1.81
N PRO A 97 -14.56 3.27 1.83
CA PRO A 97 -15.50 3.44 0.73
C PRO A 97 -16.19 4.80 0.77
N PHE A 98 -15.45 5.86 1.09
CA PHE A 98 -16.01 7.17 1.37
C PHE A 98 -15.45 8.20 0.41
N ALA A 99 -16.38 8.88 -0.27
CA ALA A 99 -16.11 10.05 -1.07
C ALA A 99 -17.26 11.05 -0.89
N ALA A 100 -16.95 12.31 -0.55
CA ALA A 100 -17.99 13.29 -0.25
C ALA A 100 -18.88 13.52 -1.48
N TRP A 101 -18.30 13.57 -2.68
CA TRP A 101 -19.03 13.73 -3.94
C TRP A 101 -20.07 12.61 -4.20
N ASP A 102 -19.84 11.40 -3.69
CA ASP A 102 -20.80 10.30 -3.74
C ASP A 102 -21.85 10.43 -2.63
N GLN A 103 -21.41 10.72 -1.41
CA GLN A 103 -22.24 10.69 -0.21
C GLN A 103 -23.29 11.81 -0.17
N VAL A 104 -22.96 13.02 -0.65
CA VAL A 104 -23.89 14.17 -0.68
C VAL A 104 -25.12 13.95 -1.57
N ARG A 105 -25.11 12.90 -2.41
CA ARG A 105 -26.23 12.53 -3.30
C ARG A 105 -27.33 11.74 -2.58
N LYS A 106 -27.11 11.31 -1.34
CA LYS A 106 -28.11 10.58 -0.55
C LYS A 106 -29.29 11.47 -0.18
N ALA A 107 -30.43 10.85 0.10
CA ALA A 107 -31.63 11.57 0.53
C ALA A 107 -31.44 12.32 1.85
N ASP A 108 -30.62 11.78 2.74
CA ASP A 108 -30.24 12.37 4.02
C ASP A 108 -28.74 12.09 4.30
N PRO A 109 -27.83 12.91 3.76
CA PRO A 109 -26.39 12.69 3.92
C PRO A 109 -25.91 12.99 5.35
N THR A 110 -26.58 13.90 6.07
CA THR A 110 -26.17 14.30 7.43
C THR A 110 -26.38 13.19 8.46
N ALA A 111 -27.23 12.21 8.17
CA ALA A 111 -27.35 10.99 8.98
C ALA A 111 -26.03 10.20 9.12
N CYS A 112 -25.06 10.44 8.25
CA CYS A 112 -23.74 9.79 8.29
C CYS A 112 -22.59 10.78 8.47
N GLU A 113 -22.89 12.03 8.78
CA GLU A 113 -21.90 13.02 9.15
C GLU A 113 -21.29 12.61 10.50
N VAL A 114 -19.95 12.51 10.54
CA VAL A 114 -19.23 12.27 11.78
C VAL A 114 -19.14 13.55 12.60
N ALA A 115 -18.92 13.42 13.91
CA ALA A 115 -18.71 14.58 14.76
C ALA A 115 -17.45 15.34 14.35
N ASP A 116 -17.45 16.67 14.52
CA ASP A 116 -16.27 17.52 14.29
C ASP A 116 -15.04 17.13 15.14
N THR A 117 -15.23 16.30 16.17
CA THR A 117 -14.17 15.75 17.02
C THR A 117 -13.63 14.41 16.53
N ASP A 118 -14.04 13.93 15.36
CA ASP A 118 -13.56 12.67 14.80
C ASP A 118 -12.07 12.77 14.43
N GLU A 119 -11.29 11.78 14.87
CA GLU A 119 -9.83 11.81 14.79
C GLU A 119 -9.27 11.71 13.35
N PHE A 120 -10.10 11.26 12.40
CA PHE A 120 -9.72 11.09 11.00
C PHE A 120 -10.17 12.26 10.12
N LEU A 121 -10.85 13.26 10.68
CA LEU A 121 -11.06 14.51 9.97
C LEU A 121 -9.72 15.25 9.79
N PRO A 122 -9.55 16.00 8.68
CA PRO A 122 -8.38 16.85 8.50
C PRO A 122 -8.21 17.77 9.71
N ASN A 123 -7.10 17.64 10.42
CA ASN A 123 -6.77 18.52 11.52
C ASN A 123 -5.27 18.79 11.56
N LYS A 124 -4.93 20.03 11.89
CA LYS A 124 -3.55 20.51 11.88
C LYS A 124 -2.63 19.74 12.83
N GLU A 125 -3.18 19.24 13.94
CA GLU A 125 -2.40 18.43 14.89
C GLU A 125 -1.98 17.08 14.29
N ALA A 126 -2.85 16.43 13.51
CA ALA A 126 -2.55 15.21 12.79
C ALA A 126 -1.50 15.45 11.70
N GLU A 127 -1.65 16.53 10.92
CA GLU A 127 -0.65 16.95 9.92
C GLU A 127 0.71 17.23 10.55
N ASP A 128 0.76 17.97 11.67
CA ASP A 128 1.99 18.29 12.40
C ASP A 128 2.64 17.02 13.00
N LYS A 129 1.86 15.94 13.22
CA LYS A 129 2.33 14.60 13.63
C LYS A 129 2.68 13.69 12.45
N GLY A 130 2.67 14.21 11.22
CA GLY A 130 3.01 13.47 10.00
C GLY A 130 1.90 12.55 9.49
N ARG A 131 0.66 12.70 9.97
CA ARG A 131 -0.51 12.07 9.37
C ARG A 131 -1.00 12.97 8.23
N VAL A 132 -0.78 12.55 6.99
CA VAL A 132 -1.25 13.28 5.80
C VAL A 132 -2.60 12.75 5.31
N GLU A 133 -3.12 11.72 5.95
CA GLU A 133 -4.32 11.01 5.54
C GLU A 133 -5.54 11.46 6.33
N TYR A 134 -6.68 11.53 5.66
CA TYR A 134 -7.97 11.79 6.28
C TYR A 134 -9.02 10.83 5.75
N ILE A 135 -10.10 10.66 6.52
CA ILE A 135 -11.29 9.96 6.07
C ILE A 135 -12.42 10.99 5.95
N PRO A 136 -13.12 11.07 4.80
CA PRO A 136 -14.19 12.04 4.59
C PRO A 136 -15.24 12.04 5.70
N GLY A 137 -15.84 13.21 5.93
CA GLY A 137 -16.76 13.45 7.05
C GLY A 137 -18.11 12.73 6.95
N TYR A 138 -18.49 12.27 5.74
CA TYR A 138 -19.71 11.51 5.51
C TYR A 138 -19.38 10.04 5.27
N ARG A 139 -19.88 9.15 6.14
CA ARG A 139 -19.45 7.74 6.19
C ARG A 139 -20.58 6.71 6.07
N CYS A 140 -21.55 6.93 5.19
CA CYS A 140 -22.50 5.85 4.86
C CYS A 140 -21.86 4.82 3.92
N ASN A 141 -22.60 3.76 3.61
CA ASN A 141 -22.33 2.97 2.39
C ASN A 141 -22.29 3.86 1.13
N PRO A 142 -21.61 3.45 0.05
CA PRO A 142 -21.69 4.15 -1.24
C PRO A 142 -23.13 4.44 -1.67
N TYR A 143 -23.38 5.60 -2.26
CA TYR A 143 -24.62 5.91 -2.97
C TYR A 143 -24.60 5.25 -4.35
N ASP A 144 -23.55 5.52 -5.14
CA ASP A 144 -23.32 4.88 -6.43
C ASP A 144 -22.44 3.63 -6.27
N TRP A 145 -23.11 2.50 -6.03
CA TRP A 145 -22.45 1.19 -5.95
C TRP A 145 -21.74 0.79 -7.24
N ALA A 146 -22.16 1.30 -8.40
CA ALA A 146 -21.53 0.96 -9.67
C ALA A 146 -20.19 1.69 -9.83
N GLU A 147 -20.13 2.97 -9.45
CA GLU A 147 -18.88 3.74 -9.43
C GLU A 147 -17.93 3.20 -8.35
N TYR A 148 -18.43 2.91 -7.15
CA TYR A 148 -17.62 2.26 -6.11
C TYR A 148 -16.99 0.95 -6.59
N GLN A 149 -17.78 0.10 -7.27
CA GLN A 149 -17.27 -1.16 -7.82
C GLN A 149 -16.22 -0.92 -8.91
N ARG A 150 -16.36 0.14 -9.73
CA ARG A 150 -15.34 0.50 -10.73
C ARG A 150 -14.02 0.87 -10.06
N TRP A 151 -14.09 1.71 -9.03
CA TRP A 151 -12.91 2.10 -8.25
C TRP A 151 -12.22 0.91 -7.59
N VAL A 152 -12.95 0.03 -6.90
CA VAL A 152 -12.36 -1.19 -6.28
C VAL A 152 -11.71 -2.09 -7.33
N ARG A 153 -12.34 -2.25 -8.50
CA ARG A 153 -11.73 -3.04 -9.60
C ARG A 153 -10.44 -2.41 -10.10
N ALA A 154 -10.40 -1.09 -10.23
CA ALA A 154 -9.20 -0.38 -10.66
C ALA A 154 -8.06 -0.51 -9.62
N MET A 155 -8.38 -0.46 -8.33
CA MET A 155 -7.41 -0.75 -7.26
C MET A 155 -6.85 -2.18 -7.37
N VAL A 156 -7.73 -3.18 -7.52
CA VAL A 156 -7.30 -4.59 -7.62
C VAL A 156 -6.41 -4.79 -8.85
N GLU A 157 -6.84 -4.36 -10.03
CA GLU A 157 -6.05 -4.48 -11.27
C GLU A 157 -4.69 -3.78 -11.18
N ARG A 158 -4.56 -2.73 -10.35
CA ARG A 158 -3.29 -2.02 -10.20
C ARG A 158 -2.31 -2.72 -9.25
N TYR A 159 -2.79 -3.51 -8.29
CA TYR A 159 -1.99 -3.97 -7.16
C TYR A 159 -2.09 -5.47 -6.83
N ASP A 160 -2.83 -6.27 -7.60
CA ASP A 160 -2.98 -7.71 -7.36
C ASP A 160 -1.77 -8.54 -7.82
N GLY A 161 -0.93 -7.99 -8.69
CA GLY A 161 0.31 -8.61 -9.15
C GLY A 161 0.09 -9.79 -10.10
N ASP A 162 -1.03 -9.82 -10.83
CA ASP A 162 -1.29 -10.86 -11.84
C ASP A 162 -0.51 -10.65 -13.16
N GLY A 163 0.24 -9.54 -13.26
CA GLY A 163 1.04 -9.15 -14.41
C GLY A 163 0.29 -8.31 -15.44
N ARG A 164 -0.98 -7.95 -15.20
CA ARG A 164 -1.83 -7.17 -16.12
C ARG A 164 -2.11 -5.81 -15.51
N LYS A 165 -1.59 -4.77 -16.18
CA LYS A 165 -1.82 -3.36 -15.81
C LYS A 165 -1.50 -3.02 -14.33
N ASP A 166 -0.70 -3.84 -13.69
CA ASP A 166 -0.09 -3.55 -12.39
C ASP A 166 0.69 -2.22 -12.42
N LEU A 167 0.89 -1.66 -11.23
CA LEU A 167 1.91 -0.66 -10.98
C LEU A 167 3.26 -1.12 -11.59
N PRO A 168 3.91 -0.32 -12.47
CA PRO A 168 5.18 -0.70 -13.04
C PRO A 168 6.24 -0.98 -11.97
N GLY A 169 6.83 -2.18 -12.00
CA GLY A 169 7.83 -2.59 -11.01
C GLY A 169 7.24 -3.12 -9.69
N LEU A 170 5.93 -3.42 -9.64
CA LEU A 170 5.31 -4.12 -8.52
C LEU A 170 5.99 -5.47 -8.28
N THR A 171 6.54 -5.66 -7.08
CA THR A 171 7.18 -6.92 -6.67
C THR A 171 6.42 -7.62 -5.53
N MET A 172 5.67 -6.86 -4.72
CA MET A 172 4.86 -7.38 -3.64
C MET A 172 3.41 -6.89 -3.82
N PRO A 173 2.47 -7.79 -4.15
CA PRO A 173 1.06 -7.45 -4.24
C PRO A 173 0.52 -6.87 -2.94
N VAL A 174 -0.48 -6.00 -3.05
CA VAL A 174 -1.16 -5.42 -1.89
C VAL A 174 -2.26 -6.35 -1.41
N THR A 175 -2.36 -6.54 -0.09
CA THR A 175 -3.40 -7.34 0.58
C THR A 175 -4.47 -6.46 1.20
#